data_AF-A0A645ES07-F1
#
_entry.id   AF-A0A645ES07-F1
#
_cell.length_a   1.000
_cell.length_b   1.000
_cell.length_c   1.000
_cell.angle_alpha   90.00
_cell.angle_beta   90.00
_cell.angle_gamma   90.00
#
_symmetry.space_group_name_H-M   'P 1'
#
loop_
_entity.id
_entity.type
_entity.pdbx_description
1 polymer ?
#
loop_
_entity_poly.entity_id
_entity_poly.type
_entity_poly.pdbx_seq_one_letter_code
_entity_poly.pdbx_strand_id
1 'polypeptide(L)'
;MRRWGLVIAMLCTALALVLPMHSLEPFLLLLSSVFVPLFGVILGRLSGLGTGVLPLLNAARSVHAVPVAIWIAGIACYHLLPRVAPALGSALPTLVICFVLTRLLCAARK
;
A
#
# COMPACT_ATOMS: atom_id res chain seq x y z
N MET A 1 -14.43 -2.52 -24.36
CA MET A 1 -13.31 -3.07 -23.56
C MET A 1 -12.00 -3.18 -24.32
N ARG A 2 -11.92 -3.81 -25.51
CA ARG A 2 -10.66 -3.95 -26.28
C ARG A 2 -9.93 -2.63 -26.63
N ARG A 3 -10.65 -1.56 -26.97
CA ARG A 3 -10.04 -0.25 -27.31
C ARG A 3 -9.31 0.40 -26.14
N TRP A 4 -9.86 0.30 -24.93
CA TRP A 4 -9.21 0.81 -23.71
C TRP A 4 -7.93 0.04 -23.38
N GLY A 5 -7.95 -1.28 -23.54
CA GLY A 5 -6.76 -2.10 -23.38
C GLY A 5 -5.63 -1.70 -24.34
N LEU A 6 -5.96 -1.40 -25.60
CA LEU A 6 -4.98 -0.93 -26.59
C LEU A 6 -4.43 0.47 -26.25
N VAL A 7 -5.27 1.40 -25.78
CA VAL A 7 -4.82 2.74 -25.34
C VAL A 7 -3.87 2.63 -24.15
N ILE A 8 -4.23 1.80 -23.14
CA ILE A 8 -3.38 1.58 -21.97
C ILE A 8 -2.06 0.93 -22.38
N ALA A 9 -2.10 -0.09 -23.24
CA ALA A 9 -0.90 -0.76 -23.73
C ALA A 9 0.03 0.23 -24.46
N MET A 10 -0.51 1.03 -25.39
CA MET A 10 0.26 2.04 -26.12
C MET A 10 0.85 3.10 -25.18
N LEU A 11 0.08 3.56 -24.18
CA LEU A 11 0.54 4.48 -23.16
C LEU A 11 1.68 3.88 -22.32
N CYS A 12 1.52 2.64 -21.84
CA CYS A 12 2.57 1.95 -21.09
C CYS A 12 3.83 1.75 -21.94
N THR A 13 3.71 1.41 -23.22
CA THR A 13 4.86 1.28 -24.14
C THR A 13 5.54 2.62 -24.35
N ALA A 14 4.80 3.70 -24.57
CA ALA A 14 5.36 5.04 -24.71
C ALA A 14 6.09 5.49 -23.44
N LEU A 15 5.50 5.27 -22.26
CA LEU A 15 6.14 5.57 -20.98
C LEU A 15 7.41 4.74 -20.77
N ALA A 16 7.41 3.46 -21.14
CA ALA A 16 8.59 2.59 -21.02
C ALA A 16 9.75 3.04 -21.91
N LEU A 17 9.47 3.60 -23.10
CA LEU A 17 10.50 4.15 -24.00
C LEU A 17 11.15 5.42 -23.43
N VAL A 18 10.42 6.18 -22.62
CA VAL A 18 10.90 7.44 -22.01
C VAL A 18 11.49 7.19 -20.62
N LEU A 19 11.17 6.05 -19.98
CA LEU A 19 11.62 5.76 -18.62
C LEU A 19 13.13 5.51 -18.59
N PRO A 20 13.90 6.32 -17.84
CA PRO A 20 15.34 6.13 -17.74
C PRO A 20 15.67 4.84 -16.98
N MET A 21 16.03 3.79 -17.73
CA MET A 21 16.43 2.48 -17.19
C MET A 21 17.65 2.54 -16.25
N HIS A 22 18.40 3.65 -16.28
CA HIS A 22 19.53 3.89 -15.38
C HIS A 22 19.12 4.18 -13.92
N SER A 23 17.82 4.37 -13.65
CA SER A 23 17.27 4.72 -12.33
C SER A 23 16.05 3.85 -11.94
N LEU A 24 16.17 2.53 -12.04
CA LEU A 24 15.11 1.61 -11.57
C LEU A 24 14.92 1.64 -10.05
N GLU A 25 15.98 1.90 -9.30
CA GLU A 25 15.94 1.91 -7.84
C GLU A 25 14.97 2.98 -7.27
N PRO A 26 15.01 4.26 -7.67
CA PRO A 26 14.01 5.25 -7.27
C PRO A 26 12.57 4.86 -7.62
N PHE A 27 12.36 4.24 -8.79
CA PHE A 27 11.04 3.77 -9.20
C PHE A 27 10.53 2.64 -8.30
N LEU A 28 11.37 1.64 -8.03
CA LEU A 28 11.03 0.53 -7.14
C LEU A 28 10.78 0.99 -5.71
N LEU A 29 11.54 1.98 -5.22
CA LEU A 29 11.31 2.60 -3.92
C LEU A 29 9.99 3.37 -3.88
N LEU A 30 9.66 4.12 -4.92
CA LEU A 30 8.38 4.84 -5.02
C LEU A 30 7.21 3.85 -5.06
N LEU A 31 7.31 2.81 -5.88
CA LEU A 31 6.33 1.74 -5.96
C LEU A 31 6.15 1.05 -4.60
N SER A 32 7.25 0.66 -3.97
CA SER A 32 7.25 0.00 -2.66
C SER A 32 6.70 0.90 -1.55
N SER A 33 6.98 2.20 -1.59
CA SER A 33 6.48 3.18 -0.61
C SER A 33 4.96 3.19 -0.52
N VAL A 34 4.28 2.88 -1.63
CA VAL A 34 2.83 2.85 -1.73
C VAL A 34 2.29 1.47 -1.36
N PHE A 35 2.89 0.40 -1.91
CA PHE A 35 2.38 -0.97 -1.74
C PHE A 35 2.63 -1.55 -0.36
N VAL A 36 3.81 -1.34 0.22
CA VAL A 36 4.18 -1.92 1.52
C VAL A 36 3.23 -1.48 2.64
N PRO A 37 2.98 -0.17 2.87
CA PRO A 37 1.99 0.25 3.87
C PRO A 37 0.57 -0.20 3.51
N LEU A 38 0.21 -0.26 2.22
CA LEU A 38 -1.10 -0.76 1.79
C LEU A 38 -1.30 -2.23 2.18
N PHE A 39 -0.28 -3.08 1.97
CA PHE A 39 -0.31 -4.47 2.43
C PHE A 39 -0.42 -4.55 3.96
N GLY A 40 0.34 -3.74 4.70
CA GLY A 40 0.22 -3.66 6.15
C GLY A 40 -1.21 -3.33 6.60
N VAL A 41 -1.83 -2.31 6.01
CA VAL A 41 -3.22 -1.93 6.29
C VAL A 41 -4.20 -3.06 5.95
N ILE A 42 -4.10 -3.68 4.77
CA ILE A 42 -5.02 -4.76 4.36
C ILE A 42 -4.91 -5.96 5.30
N LEU A 43 -3.67 -6.40 5.59
CA LEU A 43 -3.43 -7.49 6.54
C LEU A 43 -3.96 -7.14 7.93
N GLY A 44 -3.78 -5.89 8.37
CA GLY A 44 -4.27 -5.40 9.64
C GLY A 44 -5.79 -5.31 9.71
N ARG A 45 -6.47 -5.14 8.57
CA ARG A 45 -7.93 -5.24 8.52
C ARG A 45 -8.40 -6.68 8.54
N LEU A 46 -7.79 -7.57 7.75
CA LEU A 46 -8.30 -8.92 7.49
C LEU A 46 -7.92 -9.96 8.55
N SER A 47 -6.78 -9.82 9.21
CA SER A 47 -6.24 -10.84 10.13
C SER A 47 -7.06 -11.13 11.39
N GLY A 48 -8.19 -10.45 11.60
CA GLY A 48 -9.12 -10.70 12.71
C GLY A 48 -10.57 -10.96 12.30
N LEU A 49 -10.88 -11.19 11.02
CA LEU A 49 -12.27 -11.40 10.56
C LEU A 49 -12.73 -12.88 10.56
N GLY A 50 -11.85 -13.86 10.78
CA GLY A 50 -12.21 -15.28 10.78
C GLY A 50 -12.80 -15.76 9.45
N THR A 51 -13.62 -16.83 9.48
CA THR A 51 -14.24 -17.45 8.28
C THR A 51 -15.40 -16.63 7.69
N GLY A 52 -15.83 -15.54 8.33
CA GLY A 52 -16.95 -14.68 7.92
C GLY A 52 -16.59 -13.46 7.08
N VAL A 53 -15.48 -13.48 6.35
CA VAL A 53 -14.96 -12.33 5.58
C VAL A 53 -15.92 -11.89 4.47
N LEU A 54 -16.52 -12.83 3.73
CA LEU A 54 -17.31 -12.51 2.52
C LEU A 54 -18.57 -11.66 2.81
N PRO A 55 -19.41 -11.99 3.81
CA PRO A 55 -20.56 -11.15 4.15
C PRO A 55 -20.16 -9.74 4.61
N LEU A 56 -19.06 -9.63 5.37
CA LEU A 56 -18.54 -8.35 5.86
C LEU A 56 -17.97 -7.48 4.74
N LEU A 57 -17.35 -8.08 3.73
CA LEU A 57 -16.88 -7.36 2.54
C LEU A 57 -18.04 -6.87 1.68
N ASN A 58 -19.12 -7.64 1.57
CA ASN A 58 -20.28 -7.28 0.76
C ASN A 58 -21.08 -6.11 1.36
N ALA A 59 -21.06 -5.97 2.69
CA ALA A 59 -21.63 -4.82 3.40
C ALA A 59 -20.62 -3.68 3.64
N ALA A 60 -19.37 -3.81 3.18
CA ALA A 60 -18.33 -2.84 3.44
C ALA A 60 -18.56 -1.53 2.68
N ARG A 61 -18.28 -0.41 3.35
CA ARG A 61 -18.31 0.91 2.74
C ARG A 61 -17.22 1.01 1.66
N SER A 62 -17.50 1.79 0.61
CA SER A 62 -16.54 2.03 -0.49
C SER A 62 -15.22 2.64 -0.01
N VAL A 63 -15.25 3.50 1.02
CA VAL A 63 -14.06 4.15 1.58
C VAL A 63 -14.08 4.10 3.10
N HIS A 64 -12.95 3.66 3.67
CA HIS A 64 -12.72 3.66 5.11
C HIS A 64 -11.64 4.70 5.46
N ALA A 65 -12.06 5.84 6.02
CA ALA A 65 -11.19 7.00 6.24
C ALA A 65 -9.95 6.69 7.09
N VAL A 66 -10.07 5.87 8.14
CA VAL A 66 -8.91 5.58 9.01
C VAL A 66 -7.87 4.66 8.36
N PRO A 67 -8.22 3.51 7.75
CA PRO A 67 -7.28 2.75 6.94
C PRO A 67 -6.57 3.60 5.87
N VAL A 68 -7.30 4.52 5.22
CA VAL A 68 -6.71 5.45 4.24
C VAL A 68 -5.71 6.40 4.91
N ALA A 69 -6.06 6.98 6.05
CA ALA A 69 -5.16 7.86 6.79
C ALA A 69 -3.89 7.13 7.27
N ILE A 70 -4.02 5.89 7.76
CA ILE A 70 -2.87 5.06 8.18
C ILE A 70 -1.98 4.74 6.98
N TRP A 71 -2.57 4.43 5.82
CA TRP A 71 -1.81 4.16 4.60
C TRP A 71 -0.99 5.39 4.14
N ILE A 72 -1.61 6.57 4.10
CA ILE A 72 -0.90 7.82 3.77
C ILE A 72 0.22 8.11 4.78
N ALA A 73 -0.05 7.94 6.08
CA ALA A 73 0.98 8.05 7.11
C ALA A 73 2.11 7.01 6.93
N GLY A 74 1.77 5.80 6.48
CA GLY A 74 2.72 4.74 6.15
C GLY A 74 3.64 5.11 4.99
N ILE A 75 3.15 5.79 3.95
CA ILE A 75 3.99 6.31 2.86
C ILE A 75 5.00 7.31 3.42
N ALA A 76 4.56 8.23 4.28
CA ALA A 76 5.46 9.19 4.92
C ALA A 76 6.51 8.47 5.79
N CYS A 77 6.11 7.46 6.56
CA CYS A 77 7.00 6.64 7.38
C CYS A 77 8.05 5.91 6.52
N TYR A 78 7.65 5.33 5.38
CA TYR A 78 8.54 4.63 4.45
C TYR A 78 9.69 5.52 3.95
N HIS A 79 9.42 6.80 3.69
CA HIS A 79 10.44 7.78 3.27
C HIS A 79 11.25 8.37 4.42
N LEU A 80 10.70 8.40 5.64
CA LEU A 80 11.39 8.96 6.81
C LEU A 80 12.36 7.96 7.44
N LEU A 81 12.02 6.67 7.44
CA LEU A 81 12.80 5.63 8.12
C LEU A 81 14.26 5.52 7.67
N PRO A 82 14.58 5.58 6.36
CA PRO A 82 15.97 5.58 5.89
C PRO A 82 16.81 6.73 6.46
N ARG A 83 16.18 7.84 6.90
CA ARG A 83 16.87 8.98 7.51
C ARG A 83 17.12 8.82 9.00
N VAL A 84 16.30 8.03 9.70
CA VAL A 84 16.36 7.89 11.17
C VAL A 84 17.08 6.60 11.57
N ALA A 85 16.83 5.51 10.85
CA ALA A 85 17.38 4.19 11.13
C ALA A 85 17.73 3.44 9.83
N PRO A 86 18.78 3.87 9.10
CA PRO A 86 19.13 3.30 7.80
C PRO A 86 19.40 1.78 7.86
N ALA A 87 19.89 1.26 8.98
CA ALA A 87 20.18 -0.16 9.17
C ALA A 87 18.93 -1.07 9.15
N LEU A 88 17.73 -0.54 9.43
CA LEU A 88 16.49 -1.34 9.47
C LEU A 88 15.80 -1.45 8.10
N GLY A 89 16.22 -0.66 7.11
CA GLY A 89 15.49 -0.47 5.86
C GLY A 89 14.12 0.18 6.09
N SER A 90 13.33 0.37 5.03
CA SER A 90 12.02 1.02 5.09
C SER A 90 10.84 0.05 5.06
N ALA A 91 10.97 -1.06 4.32
CA ALA A 91 9.83 -1.90 3.97
C ALA A 91 9.24 -2.67 5.16
N LEU A 92 10.03 -3.54 5.80
CA LEU A 92 9.54 -4.38 6.90
C LEU A 92 9.00 -3.55 8.08
N PRO A 93 9.69 -2.50 8.56
CA PRO A 93 9.17 -1.74 9.70
C PRO A 93 7.89 -0.97 9.34
N THR A 94 7.80 -0.37 8.15
CA THR A 94 6.59 0.33 7.70
C THR A 94 5.40 -0.64 7.63
N LEU A 95 5.63 -1.85 7.12
CA LEU A 95 4.61 -2.91 7.06
C LEU A 95 4.10 -3.25 8.46
N VAL A 96 5.01 -3.51 9.40
CA VAL A 96 4.68 -3.87 10.79
C VAL A 96 3.91 -2.73 11.47
N ILE A 97 4.37 -1.49 11.33
CA ILE A 97 3.71 -0.30 11.90
C ILE A 97 2.28 -0.18 11.35
N CYS A 98 2.11 -0.23 10.03
CA CYS A 98 0.79 -0.12 9.40
C CYS A 98 -0.14 -1.27 9.80
N PHE A 99 0.39 -2.48 9.88
CA PHE A 99 -0.34 -3.66 10.35
C PHE A 99 -0.84 -3.48 11.78
N VAL A 100 0.06 -3.16 12.71
CA VAL A 100 -0.27 -3.03 14.14
C VAL A 100 -1.23 -1.87 14.35
N LEU A 101 -0.95 -0.68 13.78
CA LEU A 101 -1.84 0.48 13.92
C LEU A 101 -3.23 0.19 13.39
N THR A 102 -3.33 -0.45 12.22
CA THR A 102 -4.63 -0.79 11.64
C THR A 102 -5.35 -1.84 12.49
N ARG A 103 -4.64 -2.86 12.97
CA ARG A 103 -5.23 -3.87 13.88
C ARG A 103 -5.82 -3.21 15.11
N LEU A 104 -5.06 -2.33 15.78
CA LEU A 104 -5.51 -1.69 17.02
C LEU A 104 -6.67 -0.72 16.76
N LEU A 105 -6.54 0.18 15.77
CA LEU A 105 -7.51 1.25 15.50
C LEU A 105 -8.78 0.80 14.78
N CYS A 106 -8.75 -0.36 14.10
CA CYS A 106 -9.95 -0.97 13.53
C CYS A 106 -10.55 -2.06 14.42
N ALA A 107 -9.78 -2.77 15.24
CA ALA A 107 -10.34 -3.68 16.23
C ALA A 107 -11.11 -2.93 17.32
N ALA A 108 -10.59 -1.78 17.78
CA ALA A 108 -11.26 -0.94 18.78
C ALA A 108 -12.57 -0.27 18.30
N ARG A 109 -12.93 -0.42 17.02
CA ARG A 109 -14.16 0.13 16.42
C ARG A 109 -15.16 -0.93 15.96
N LYS A 110 -14.87 -2.20 16.22
CA LYS A 110 -15.83 -3.30 16.10
C LYS A 110 -16.49 -3.51 17.46
#